data_AF-A0A7Y3C665-F1
#
_entry.id   AF-A0A7Y3C665-F1
#
_cell.length_a   1.000
_cell.length_b   1.000
_cell.length_c   1.000
_cell.angle_alpha   90.00
_cell.angle_beta   90.00
_cell.angle_gamma   90.00
#
_symmetry.space_group_name_H-M   'P 1'
#
loop_
_entity.id
_entity.type
_entity.pdbx_description
1 polymer ?
#
loop_
_entity_poly.entity_id
_entity_poly.type
_entity_poly.pdbx_seq_one_letter_code
_entity_poly.pdbx_strand_id
1 'polypeptide(L)' 'GAGPRASQNLILAAKTHAAILGKFSPDIENVQAVANPILRHRIIKNYKAEAEGVTDEDVIKSLL' A
#
# COMPACT_ATOMS: atom_id res chain seq x y z
N GLY A 1 5.43 9.83 -5.80
CA GLY A 1 5.81 9.60 -4.39
C GLY A 1 4.55 9.44 -3.56
N ALA A 2 4.57 8.58 -2.53
CA ALA A 2 3.39 8.28 -1.70
C ALA A 2 2.76 9.55 -1.08
N GLY A 3 3.58 10.43 -0.49
CA GLY A 3 3.15 11.73 0.04
C GLY A 3 2.01 11.67 1.07
N PRO A 4 1.47 12.82 1.50
CA PRO A 4 0.39 12.87 2.50
C PRO A 4 -0.91 12.19 2.04
N ARG A 5 -1.14 12.09 0.72
CA ARG A 5 -2.34 11.45 0.16
C ARG A 5 -2.32 9.93 0.30
N ALA A 6 -1.14 9.30 0.19
CA ALA A 6 -1.06 7.84 0.39
C ALA A 6 -1.39 7.47 1.85
N SER A 7 -0.85 8.19 2.84
CA SER A 7 -1.14 7.88 4.25
C SER A 7 -2.61 8.09 4.60
N GLN A 8 -3.24 9.18 4.12
CA GLN A 8 -4.68 9.41 4.29
C GLN A 8 -5.51 8.26 3.71
N ASN A 9 -5.19 7.84 2.48
CA ASN A 9 -5.92 6.76 1.80
C ASN A 9 -5.66 5.40 2.45
N LEU A 10 -4.43 5.12 2.92
CA LEU A 10 -4.10 3.90 3.66
C LEU A 10 -4.97 3.76 4.91
N ILE A 11 -5.08 4.83 5.71
CA ILE A 11 -5.89 4.82 6.93
C ILE A 11 -7.38 4.65 6.59
N LEU A 12 -7.89 5.39 5.60
CA LEU A 12 -9.30 5.31 5.21
C LEU A 12 -9.67 3.92 4.67
N ALA A 13 -8.83 3.36 3.80
CA ALA A 13 -9.06 2.04 3.24
C ALA A 13 -8.91 0.93 4.28
N ALA A 14 -7.93 1.01 5.17
CA ALA A 14 -7.76 0.03 6.26
C ALA A 14 -8.99 0.02 7.18
N LYS A 15 -9.51 1.19 7.56
CA LYS A 15 -10.77 1.31 8.32
C LYS A 15 -11.96 0.71 7.57
N THR A 16 -12.06 0.98 6.27
CA THR A 16 -13.15 0.45 5.43
C THR A 16 -13.05 -1.07 5.32
N HIS A 17 -11.85 -1.60 5.10
CA HIS A 17 -11.57 -3.04 5.05
C HIS A 17 -11.93 -3.72 6.38
N ALA A 18 -11.53 -3.14 7.51
CA ALA A 18 -11.91 -3.61 8.85
C ALA A 18 -13.43 -3.64 9.05
N ALA A 19 -14.11 -2.55 8.69
CA ALA A 19 -15.56 -2.41 8.85
C ALA A 19 -16.35 -3.42 8.00
N ILE A 20 -15.92 -3.68 6.76
CA ILE A 20 -16.53 -4.70 5.88
C ILE A 20 -16.40 -6.10 6.49
N LEU A 21 -15.31 -6.36 7.22
CA LEU A 21 -15.07 -7.62 7.93
C LEU A 21 -15.72 -7.66 9.33
N GLY A 22 -16.56 -6.67 9.69
CA GLY A 22 -17.25 -6.62 10.98
C GLY A 22 -16.35 -6.25 12.16
N LYS A 23 -15.14 -5.73 11.92
CA LYS A 23 -14.22 -5.30 12.96
C LYS A 23 -14.48 -3.84 13.35
N PHE A 24 -14.43 -3.55 14.64
CA PHE A 24 -14.63 -2.20 15.17
C PHE A 24 -13.43 -1.27 14.97
N SER A 25 -12.23 -1.82 14.76
CA SER A 25 -11.00 -1.08 14.53
C SER A 25 -10.10 -1.81 13.55
N PRO A 26 -9.35 -1.10 12.69
CA PRO A 26 -8.37 -1.71 11.83
C PRO A 26 -7.16 -2.21 12.60
N ASP A 27 -6.54 -3.27 12.11
CA ASP A 27 -5.23 -3.79 12.54
C ASP A 27 -4.21 -3.79 11.38
N ILE A 28 -3.04 -4.36 11.65
CA ILE A 28 -1.92 -4.39 10.71
C ILE A 28 -2.32 -5.12 9.42
N GLU A 29 -3.06 -6.22 9.53
CA GLU A 29 -3.54 -7.01 8.41
C GLU A 29 -4.45 -6.18 7.48
N ASN A 30 -5.26 -5.28 8.05
CA ASN A 30 -6.09 -4.38 7.24
C ASN A 30 -5.27 -3.32 6.49
N VAL A 31 -4.18 -2.84 7.08
CA VAL A 31 -3.24 -1.92 6.39
C VAL A 31 -2.50 -2.64 5.27
N GLN A 32 -1.99 -3.84 5.54
CA GLN A 32 -1.29 -4.68 4.57
C GLN A 32 -2.20 -5.04 3.38
N ALA A 33 -3.46 -5.40 3.64
CA ALA A 33 -4.43 -5.78 2.61
C ALA A 33 -4.71 -4.66 1.59
N VAL A 34 -4.66 -3.40 2.01
CA VAL A 34 -4.94 -2.24 1.14
C VAL A 34 -3.68 -1.56 0.60
N ALA A 35 -2.49 -1.99 1.03
CA ALA A 35 -1.23 -1.33 0.69
C ALA A 35 -0.94 -1.34 -0.82
N ASN A 36 -1.09 -2.51 -1.47
CA ASN A 36 -0.82 -2.65 -2.90
C ASN A 36 -1.68 -1.70 -3.79
N PRO A 37 -3.03 -1.75 -3.75
CA PRO A 37 -3.84 -0.88 -4.60
C PRO A 37 -3.61 0.63 -4.37
N ILE A 38 -3.19 1.03 -3.16
CA ILE A 38 -2.95 2.44 -2.83
C ILE A 38 -1.58 2.92 -3.29
N LEU A 39 -0.55 2.08 -3.17
CA LEU A 39 0.84 2.49 -3.38
C LEU A 39 1.35 2.22 -4.81
N ARG A 40 0.83 1.21 -5.53
CA ARG A 40 1.36 0.77 -6.84
C ARG A 40 1.49 1.87 -7.89
N HIS A 41 0.56 2.83 -7.90
CA HIS A 41 0.55 3.94 -8.86
C HIS A 41 1.25 5.20 -8.32
N ARG A 42 1.97 5.08 -7.20
CA ARG A 42 2.61 6.20 -6.48
C ARG A 42 4.12 6.05 -6.34
N ILE A 43 4.66 4.91 -6.80
CA ILE A 43 6.08 4.57 -6.78
C ILE A 43 6.68 4.99 -8.12
N ILE A 44 7.89 5.55 -8.07
CA ILE A 44 8.70 5.85 -9.26
C ILE A 44 10.01 5.12 -9.04
N LYS A 45 10.32 4.19 -9.94
CA LYS A 45 11.55 3.39 -9.90
C LYS A 45 12.69 4.18 -10.54
N ASN A 46 13.92 3.88 -10.12
CA ASN A 46 15.10 4.39 -10.81
C ASN A 46 15.45 3.47 -11.98
N TYR A 47 16.33 3.94 -12.88
CA TYR A 47 16.72 3.20 -14.09
C TYR A 47 17.27 1.80 -13.78
N LYS A 48 18.04 1.65 -12.70
CA LYS A 48 18.59 0.36 -12.27
C LYS A 48 17.48 -0.64 -11.92
N ALA A 49 16.51 -0.22 -11.12
CA ALA A 49 15.38 -1.05 -10.72
C ALA A 49 14.49 -1.44 -11.93
N GLU A 50 14.34 -0.55 -12.92
CA GLU A 50 13.67 -0.89 -14.18
C GLU A 50 14.47 -1.91 -15.00
N ALA A 51 15.79 -1.76 -15.10
CA ALA A 51 16.67 -2.69 -15.81
C ALA A 51 16.71 -4.09 -15.15
N GLU A 52 16.62 -4.15 -13.82
CA GLU A 52 16.55 -5.40 -13.05
C GLU A 52 15.13 -6.02 -13.04
N GLY A 53 14.15 -5.37 -13.67
CA GLY A 53 12.78 -5.88 -13.75
C GLY A 53 12.00 -5.82 -12.44
N VAL A 54 12.43 -4.99 -11.47
CA VAL A 54 11.76 -4.83 -10.19
C VAL A 54 10.36 -4.27 -10.41
N THR A 55 9.34 -4.94 -9.86
CA THR A 55 7.94 -4.49 -9.95
C THR A 55 7.57 -3.58 -8.78
N ASP A 56 6.51 -2.78 -8.94
CA ASP A 56 6.00 -1.98 -7.83
C ASP A 56 5.48 -2.89 -6.70
N GLU A 57 5.00 -4.08 -7.05
CA GLU A 57 4.53 -5.10 -6.11
C GLU A 57 5.69 -5.65 -5.27
N ASP A 58 6.86 -5.88 -5.86
CA ASP A 58 8.07 -6.30 -5.14
C ASP A 58 8.48 -5.25 -4.10
N VAL A 59 8.49 -3.97 -4.52
CA VAL A 59 8.81 -2.84 -3.63
C VAL A 59 7.82 -2.76 -2.49
N ILE A 60 6.52 -2.80 -2.77
CA ILE A 60 5.48 -2.72 -1.73
C ILE A 60 5.60 -3.91 -0.78
N LYS A 61 5.79 -5.12 -1.30
CA LYS A 61 5.93 -6.33 -0.50
C LYS A 61 7.13 -6.28 0.44
N SER A 62 8.23 -5.64 0.03
CA SER A 62 9.42 -5.48 0.90
C SER A 62 9.22 -4.55 2.11
N LEU A 63 8.13 -3.77 2.14
CA LEU A 63 7.82 -2.83 3.21
C LEU A 63 6.83 -3.39 4.26
N LEU A 64 6.22 -4.55 3.98
CA LEU A 64 5.17 -5.18 4.80
C LEU A 64 5.73 -6.31 5.66
#